data_AF-A0A2G6DDC6-F1
#
_entry.id   AF-A0A2G6DDC6-F1
#
_cell.length_a   1.000
_cell.length_b   1.000
_cell.length_c   1.000
_cell.angle_alpha   90.00
_cell.angle_beta   90.00
_cell.angle_gamma   90.00
#
_symmetry.space_group_name_H-M   'P 1'
#
loop_
_entity.id
_entity.type
_entity.pdbx_description
1 polymer ?
#
loop_
_entity_poly.entity_id
_entity_poly.type
_entity_poly.pdbx_seq_one_letter_code
_entity_poly.pdbx_strand_id
1 'polypeptide(L)'
;MSGKDSIANQLGWCNSTRSRIEEFEQTIISVANGYDAITNELRNTTVFGEFLSKVEQRQEAFRGETKQLLAQLQQDNLNYVNKQSDRLQKELGEL
;
A
#
# COMPACT_ATOMS: atom_id res chain seq x y z
N MET A 1 -4.96 10.45 33.44
CA MET A 1 -4.08 9.78 32.47
C MET A 1 -2.70 10.38 32.63
N SER A 2 -1.67 9.56 32.86
CA SER A 2 -0.30 10.06 32.96
C SER A 2 0.26 10.41 31.56
N GLY A 3 1.32 11.23 31.50
CA GLY A 3 2.01 11.52 30.23
C GLY A 3 2.53 10.26 29.54
N LYS A 4 2.98 9.27 30.33
CA LYS A 4 3.39 7.95 29.83
C LYS A 4 2.23 7.19 29.17
N ASP A 5 1.04 7.19 29.77
CA ASP A 5 -0.13 6.51 29.20
C ASP A 5 -0.56 7.14 27.87
N SER A 6 -0.47 8.47 27.77
CA SER A 6 -0.79 9.20 26.53
C SER A 6 0.17 8.83 25.39
N ILE A 7 1.48 8.81 25.65
CA ILE A 7 2.50 8.47 24.66
C ILE A 7 2.40 6.99 24.25
N ALA A 8 2.18 6.10 25.21
CA ALA A 8 1.96 4.67 24.94
C ALA A 8 0.75 4.44 24.01
N ASN A 9 -0.35 5.16 24.25
CA ASN A 9 -1.51 5.11 23.38
C ASN A 9 -1.17 5.61 21.96
N GLN A 10 -0.49 6.74 21.84
CA GLN A 10 -0.09 7.30 20.54
C GLN A 10 0.84 6.34 19.76
N LEU A 11 1.76 5.65 20.43
CA LEU A 11 2.57 4.58 19.81
C LEU A 11 1.70 3.42 19.33
N GLY A 12 0.67 3.04 20.08
CA GLY A 12 -0.33 2.07 19.65
C GLY A 12 -1.02 2.48 18.35
N TRP A 13 -1.40 3.75 18.21
CA TRP A 13 -1.96 4.31 16.97
C TRP A 13 -0.97 4.29 15.81
N CYS A 14 0.31 4.62 16.05
CA CYS A 14 1.34 4.54 15.00
C CYS A 14 1.51 3.09 14.49
N ASN A 15 1.55 2.12 15.40
CA ASN A 15 1.71 0.72 15.03
C ASN A 15 0.51 0.18 14.24
N SER A 16 -0.73 0.43 14.70
CA SER A 16 -1.93 -0.02 13.99
C SER A 16 -2.08 0.65 12.61
N THR A 17 -1.72 1.93 12.51
CA THR A 17 -1.73 2.65 11.24
C THR A 17 -0.70 2.07 10.27
N ARG A 18 0.52 1.76 10.75
CA ARG A 18 1.55 1.09 9.93
C ARG A 18 1.05 -0.23 9.36
N SER A 19 0.51 -1.11 10.20
CA SER A 19 -0.02 -2.40 9.76
C SER A 19 -1.14 -2.25 8.73
N ARG A 20 -1.98 -1.21 8.85
CA ARG A 20 -3.04 -0.95 7.88
C ARG A 20 -2.51 -0.46 6.53
N ILE A 21 -1.45 0.36 6.53
CA ILE A 21 -0.79 0.79 5.30
C ILE A 21 -0.19 -0.43 4.59
N GLU A 22 0.48 -1.32 5.32
CA GLU A 22 1.04 -2.57 4.78
C GLU A 22 -0.06 -3.48 4.19
N GLU A 23 -1.21 -3.63 4.87
CA GLU A 23 -2.37 -4.35 4.32
C GLU A 23 -2.88 -3.73 3.01
N PHE A 24 -2.95 -2.41 2.91
CA PHE A 24 -3.37 -1.74 1.69
C PHE A 24 -2.38 -1.97 0.55
N GLU A 25 -1.08 -1.92 0.82
CA GLU A 25 -0.05 -2.23 -0.18
C GLU A 25 -0.22 -3.65 -0.73
N GLN A 26 -0.38 -4.64 0.16
CA GLN A 26 -0.60 -6.03 -0.25
C GLN A 26 -1.89 -6.21 -1.07
N THR A 27 -2.97 -5.53 -0.66
CA THR A 27 -4.25 -5.59 -1.37
C THR A 27 -4.13 -5.02 -2.78
N ILE A 28 -3.48 -3.87 -2.92
CA ILE A 28 -3.26 -3.22 -4.22
C ILE A 28 -2.42 -4.12 -5.13
N ILE A 29 -1.33 -4.69 -4.61
CA ILE A 29 -0.47 -5.63 -5.35
C ILE A 29 -1.29 -6.85 -5.79
N SER A 30 -2.10 -7.42 -4.89
CA SER A 30 -2.92 -8.60 -5.18
C SER A 30 -3.92 -8.34 -6.30
N VAL A 31 -4.63 -7.21 -6.26
CA VAL A 31 -5.59 -6.83 -7.32
C VAL A 31 -4.86 -6.70 -8.66
N ALA A 32 -3.72 -6.02 -8.68
CA ALA A 32 -2.98 -5.81 -9.90
C ALA A 32 -2.39 -7.10 -10.49
N ASN A 33 -1.96 -8.03 -9.63
CA ASN A 33 -1.57 -9.39 -10.06
C ASN A 33 -2.76 -10.18 -10.63
N GLY A 34 -3.96 -10.00 -10.07
CA GLY A 34 -5.18 -10.60 -10.60
C GLY A 34 -5.48 -10.17 -12.05
N TYR A 35 -5.36 -8.87 -12.34
CA TYR A 35 -5.55 -8.39 -13.71
C TYR A 35 -4.45 -8.84 -14.68
N ASP A 36 -3.20 -8.97 -14.23
CA ASP A 36 -2.13 -9.56 -15.03
C ASP A 36 -2.48 -11.01 -15.40
N ALA A 37 -2.98 -11.79 -14.44
CA ALA A 37 -3.38 -13.17 -14.67
C ALA A 37 -4.50 -13.27 -15.72
N ILE A 38 -5.54 -12.43 -15.61
CA ILE A 38 -6.63 -12.37 -16.59
C ILE A 38 -6.10 -12.00 -17.99
N THR A 39 -5.21 -11.01 -18.06
CA THR A 39 -4.62 -10.58 -19.34
C THR A 39 -3.77 -11.70 -19.96
N ASN A 40 -3.01 -12.42 -19.15
CA ASN A 40 -2.21 -13.57 -19.59
C ASN A 40 -3.09 -14.75 -20.05
N GLU A 41 -4.21 -15.00 -19.39
CA GLU A 41 -5.18 -16.00 -19.85
C GLU A 41 -5.75 -15.60 -21.20
N LEU A 42 -6.16 -14.33 -21.39
CA LEU A 42 -6.69 -13.83 -22.66
C LEU A 42 -5.68 -13.99 -23.81
N ARG A 43 -4.39 -13.73 -23.57
CA ARG A 43 -3.31 -13.95 -24.56
C ARG A 43 -3.24 -15.39 -25.06
N ASN A 44 -3.59 -16.34 -24.21
CA ASN A 44 -3.53 -17.77 -24.51
C ASN A 44 -4.81 -18.31 -25.17
N THR A 45 -5.82 -17.46 -25.37
CA THR A 45 -7.06 -17.84 -26.06
C THR A 45 -7.09 -17.37 -27.50
N THR A 46 -7.68 -18.16 -28.40
CA THR A 46 -7.97 -17.78 -29.79
C THR A 46 -9.24 -16.94 -29.94
N VAL A 47 -9.99 -16.73 -28.85
CA VAL A 47 -11.26 -16.01 -28.83
C VAL A 47 -11.02 -14.59 -28.32
N PHE A 48 -11.64 -13.58 -28.96
CA PHE A 48 -11.50 -12.16 -28.59
C PHE A 48 -10.10 -11.55 -28.75
N GLY A 49 -9.25 -12.15 -29.59
CA GLY A 49 -7.90 -11.64 -29.86
C GLY A 49 -7.88 -10.19 -30.37
N GLU A 50 -8.95 -9.73 -31.03
CA GLU A 50 -9.08 -8.33 -31.48
C GLU A 50 -9.17 -7.32 -30.33
N PHE A 51 -9.54 -7.76 -29.13
CA PHE A 51 -9.63 -6.90 -27.93
C PHE A 51 -8.35 -6.92 -27.10
N LEU A 52 -7.44 -7.86 -27.35
CA LEU A 52 -6.25 -8.07 -26.53
C LEU A 52 -5.42 -6.79 -26.41
N SER A 53 -5.17 -6.09 -27.52
CA SER A 53 -4.40 -4.84 -27.52
C SER A 53 -5.02 -3.74 -26.64
N LYS A 54 -6.36 -3.64 -26.62
CA LYS A 54 -7.08 -2.68 -25.76
C LYS A 54 -7.01 -3.07 -24.29
N VAL A 55 -7.08 -4.37 -23.99
CA VAL A 55 -6.96 -4.89 -22.62
C VAL A 55 -5.54 -4.65 -22.09
N GLU A 56 -4.51 -4.94 -22.89
CA GLU A 56 -3.11 -4.73 -22.53
C GLU A 56 -2.79 -3.26 -22.23
N GLN A 57 -3.26 -2.34 -23.08
CA GLN A 57 -3.09 -0.90 -22.85
C GLN A 57 -3.73 -0.43 -21.53
N ARG A 58 -4.96 -0.91 -21.25
CA ARG A 58 -5.63 -0.61 -19.99
C ARG A 58 -4.91 -1.21 -18.79
N GLN A 59 -4.37 -2.42 -18.95
CA GLN A 59 -3.63 -3.08 -17.89
C GLN A 59 -2.31 -2.37 -17.58
N GLU A 60 -1.61 -1.92 -18.62
CA GLU A 60 -0.38 -1.13 -18.46
C GLU A 60 -0.67 0.19 -17.73
N ALA A 61 -1.72 0.91 -18.12
CA ALA A 61 -2.16 2.13 -17.44
C ALA A 61 -2.51 1.86 -15.97
N PHE A 62 -3.32 0.83 -15.70
CA PHE A 62 -3.69 0.42 -14.35
C PHE A 62 -2.47 0.06 -13.49
N ARG A 63 -1.47 -0.63 -14.07
CA ARG A 63 -0.20 -0.94 -13.40
C ARG A 63 0.60 0.32 -13.10
N GLY A 64 0.60 1.30 -14.01
CA GLY A 64 1.22 2.61 -13.80
C GLY A 64 0.60 3.35 -12.60
N GLU A 65 -0.72 3.49 -12.60
CA GLU A 65 -1.48 4.14 -11.52
C GLU A 65 -1.29 3.42 -10.18
N THR A 66 -1.32 2.08 -10.19
CA THR A 66 -1.07 1.26 -9.01
C THR A 66 0.32 1.53 -8.40
N LYS A 67 1.36 1.60 -9.24
CA LYS A 67 2.72 1.91 -8.77
C LYS A 67 2.81 3.31 -8.16
N GLN A 68 2.14 4.29 -8.76
CA GLN A 68 2.10 5.66 -8.23
C GLN A 68 1.40 5.69 -6.87
N LEU A 69 0.25 5.02 -6.74
CA LEU A 69 -0.48 4.91 -5.48
C LEU A 69 0.35 4.25 -4.38
N LEU A 70 1.05 3.16 -4.68
CA LEU A 70 1.96 2.49 -3.74
C LEU A 70 3.10 3.42 -3.31
N ALA A 71 3.73 4.10 -4.26
CA ALA A 71 4.81 5.04 -3.96
C ALA A 71 4.31 6.17 -3.05
N GLN A 72 3.09 6.67 -3.27
CA GLN A 72 2.51 7.72 -2.44
C GLN A 72 2.12 7.22 -1.03
N LEU A 73 1.58 6.01 -0.91
CA LEU A 73 1.31 5.39 0.40
C LEU A 73 2.59 5.26 1.23
N GLN A 74 3.68 4.79 0.62
CA GLN A 74 4.97 4.67 1.28
C GLN A 74 5.58 6.05 1.62
N GLN A 75 5.62 6.95 0.64
CA GLN A 75 6.32 8.22 0.78
C GLN A 75 5.64 9.16 1.78
N ASP A 76 4.31 9.26 1.74
CA ASP A 76 3.57 10.26 2.51
C ASP A 76 3.11 9.72 3.87
N ASN A 77 2.64 8.47 3.91
CA ASN A 77 1.99 7.94 5.10
C ASN A 77 2.94 7.13 5.97
N LEU A 78 3.66 6.16 5.39
CA LEU A 78 4.55 5.29 6.14
C LEU A 78 5.73 6.07 6.76
N ASN A 79 6.35 6.96 5.98
CA ASN A 79 7.42 7.82 6.47
C ASN A 79 6.96 8.73 7.61
N TYR A 80 5.77 9.33 7.49
CA TYR A 80 5.22 10.19 8.54
C TYR A 80 4.97 9.39 9.82
N VAL A 81 4.31 8.24 9.72
CA VAL A 81 4.02 7.36 10.86
C VAL A 81 5.31 6.87 11.53
N ASN A 82 6.33 6.50 10.76
CA ASN A 82 7.62 6.10 11.30
C ASN A 82 8.31 7.26 12.04
N LYS A 83 8.30 8.47 11.47
CA LYS A 83 8.87 9.65 12.13
C LYS A 83 8.14 9.99 13.44
N GLN A 84 6.81 9.86 13.49
CA GLN A 84 6.06 10.07 14.73
C GLN A 84 6.38 8.98 15.76
N SER A 85 6.43 7.71 15.33
CA SER A 85 6.79 6.57 16.18
C SER A 85 8.16 6.76 16.81
N ASP A 86 9.17 7.14 16.03
CA ASP A 86 10.54 7.36 16.52
C ASP A 86 10.60 8.51 17.55
N ARG A 87 9.87 9.60 17.30
CA ARG A 87 9.79 10.73 18.23
C ARG A 87 9.17 10.30 19.56
N LEU A 88 8.04 9.60 19.50
CA LEU A 88 7.31 9.15 20.69
C LEU A 88 8.10 8.12 21.51
N GLN A 89 8.86 7.24 20.86
CA GLN A 89 9.75 6.30 21.56
C GLN A 89 10.86 7.01 22.33
N LYS A 90 11.44 8.08 21.76
CA LYS A 90 12.43 8.90 22.47
C LYS A 90 11.81 9.63 23.66
N GLU A 91 10.68 10.29 23.46
CA GLU A 91 9.95 10.99 24.53
C GLU A 91 9.57 10.04 25.68
N LEU A 92 9.20 8.79 25.37
CA LEU A 92 8.89 7.79 26.39
C LEU A 92 10.12 7.35 27.20
N GLY A 93 11.29 7.24 26.55
CA GLY A 93 12.55 6.86 27.20
C GLY A 93 13.14 7.97 28.08
N GLU A 94 12.73 9.23 27.86
CA GLU A 94 13.14 10.40 28.64
C GLU A 94 12.23 10.66 29.86
N LEU A 95 11.08 9.98 29.96
CA LEU A 95 10.10 10.06 31.06
C LEU A 95 10.28 8.94 32.11
#